data_AF-I4B0X2-F1
#
_entry.id   AF-I4B0X2-F1
#
_cell.length_a   1.000
_cell.length_b   1.000
_cell.length_c   1.000
_cell.angle_alpha   90.00
_cell.angle_beta   90.00
_cell.angle_gamma   90.00
#
_symmetry.space_group_name_H-M   'P 1'
#
loop_
_entity.id
_entity.type
_entity.pdbx_description
1 polymer ?
#
loop_
_entity_poly.entity_id
_entity_poly.type
_entity_poly.pdbx_seq_one_letter_code
_entity_poly.pdbx_strand_id
1 'polypeptide(L)'
;MRKTLISATLAVLAVCGISAKKSETLCFANEGLKEKQTIRFEVSNNIISKGRFIRENYEEDAPRTSAFTGSKTGTVLVIEFKGKTPYPTPPKSDTIVWKLGKQGLVVSMYGKNYETNKWSAYDAVFTACKTE
;
A
#
# COMPACT_ATOMS: atom_id res chain seq x y z
N MET A 1 70.67 -6.78 30.21
CA MET A 1 69.65 -7.53 29.44
C MET A 1 68.31 -7.44 30.14
N ARG A 2 67.36 -6.64 29.65
CA ARG A 2 65.93 -6.68 30.01
C ARG A 2 65.18 -5.95 28.89
N LYS A 3 64.52 -6.71 28.02
CA LYS A 3 63.69 -6.19 26.92
C LYS A 3 62.24 -6.28 27.37
N THR A 4 61.60 -5.13 27.54
CA THR A 4 60.19 -5.00 27.90
C THR A 4 59.34 -5.22 26.65
N LEU A 5 58.53 -6.27 26.61
CA LEU A 5 57.56 -6.53 25.54
C LEU A 5 56.28 -5.73 25.85
N ILE A 6 56.01 -4.72 25.03
CA ILE A 6 54.78 -3.94 25.04
C ILE A 6 53.72 -4.77 24.30
N SER A 7 52.76 -5.32 25.05
CA SER A 7 51.61 -6.03 24.50
C SER A 7 50.58 -5.00 24.02
N ALA A 8 50.39 -4.91 22.70
CA ALA A 8 49.41 -4.01 22.08
C ALA A 8 48.08 -4.76 21.90
N THR A 9 47.12 -4.47 22.79
CA THR A 9 45.76 -5.00 22.73
C THR A 9 44.97 -4.25 21.66
N LEU A 10 44.78 -4.88 20.50
CA LEU A 10 43.99 -4.33 19.39
C LEU A 10 42.50 -4.54 19.65
N ALA A 11 41.80 -3.50 20.10
CA ALA A 11 40.35 -3.53 20.30
C ALA A 11 39.63 -3.44 18.94
N VAL A 12 39.09 -4.55 18.46
CA VAL A 12 38.23 -4.60 17.27
C VAL A 12 36.85 -4.05 17.66
N LEU A 13 36.60 -2.79 17.32
CA LEU A 13 35.28 -2.16 17.40
C LEU A 13 34.36 -2.80 16.34
N ALA A 14 33.58 -3.79 16.75
CA ALA A 14 32.49 -4.34 15.97
C ALA A 14 31.37 -3.30 15.85
N VAL A 15 31.40 -2.51 14.78
CA VAL A 15 30.27 -1.65 14.39
C VAL A 15 29.18 -2.56 13.83
N CYS A 16 28.27 -3.00 14.69
CA CYS A 16 27.00 -3.58 14.26
C CYS A 16 26.22 -2.49 13.52
N GLY A 17 26.37 -2.44 12.20
CA GLY A 17 25.60 -1.58 11.31
C GLY A 17 24.13 -1.95 11.41
N ILE A 18 23.36 -1.18 12.18
CA ILE A 18 21.90 -1.24 12.17
C ILE A 18 21.47 -0.74 10.79
N SER A 19 21.22 -1.67 9.85
CA SER A 19 20.59 -1.32 8.59
C SER A 19 19.19 -0.79 8.87
N ALA A 20 19.03 0.54 8.83
CA ALA A 20 17.73 1.18 8.90
C ALA A 20 16.87 0.65 7.75
N LYS A 21 15.84 -0.13 8.10
CA LYS A 21 14.93 -0.73 7.13
C LYS A 21 14.11 0.40 6.51
N LYS A 22 14.35 0.67 5.23
CA LYS A 22 13.66 1.73 4.47
C LYS A 22 12.17 1.40 4.40
N SER A 23 11.36 2.24 5.05
CA SER A 23 9.91 2.26 4.83
C SER A 23 9.62 3.04 3.54
N GLU A 24 8.78 2.49 2.67
CA GLU A 24 8.34 3.14 1.44
C GLU A 24 6.89 3.60 1.60
N THR A 25 6.64 4.90 1.43
CA THR A 25 5.28 5.45 1.41
C THR A 25 4.78 5.49 -0.03
N LEU A 26 3.67 4.83 -0.30
CA LEU A 26 3.03 4.75 -1.60
C LEU A 26 1.69 5.50 -1.60
N CYS A 27 1.40 6.17 -2.71
CA CYS A 27 0.16 6.90 -2.93
C CYS A 27 -0.33 6.66 -4.36
N PHE A 28 -1.60 6.28 -4.49
CA PHE A 28 -2.27 6.11 -5.78
C PHE A 28 -3.64 6.80 -5.76
N ALA A 29 -4.06 7.38 -6.88
CA ALA A 29 -5.34 8.04 -7.02
C ALA A 29 -6.08 7.61 -8.30
N ASN A 30 -7.40 7.58 -8.22
CA ASN A 30 -8.30 7.47 -9.36
C ASN A 30 -9.26 8.66 -9.30
N GLU A 31 -9.21 9.53 -10.31
CA GLU A 31 -10.09 10.69 -10.45
C GLU A 31 -11.31 10.29 -11.27
N GLY A 32 -12.24 9.58 -10.61
CA GLY A 32 -13.51 9.22 -11.20
C GLY A 32 -14.41 10.45 -11.41
N LEU A 33 -15.48 10.29 -12.20
CA LEU A 33 -16.39 11.40 -12.51
C LEU A 33 -17.23 11.87 -11.32
N LYS A 34 -17.57 10.96 -10.39
CA LYS A 34 -18.44 11.24 -9.24
C LYS A 34 -17.68 11.39 -7.93
N GLU A 35 -16.56 10.69 -7.81
CA GLU A 35 -15.73 10.72 -6.64
C GLU A 35 -14.27 10.53 -7.03
N LYS A 36 -13.40 11.19 -6.28
CA LYS A 36 -11.97 10.90 -6.28
C LYS A 36 -11.70 9.84 -5.22
N GLN A 37 -10.92 8.83 -5.59
CA GLN A 37 -10.49 7.78 -4.69
C GLN A 37 -8.97 7.83 -4.53
N THR A 38 -8.47 7.84 -3.30
CA THR A 38 -7.04 7.89 -3.00
C THR A 38 -6.65 6.75 -2.06
N ILE A 39 -5.59 6.02 -2.41
CA ILE A 39 -5.04 4.90 -1.64
C ILE A 39 -3.63 5.28 -1.19
N ARG A 40 -3.39 5.31 0.13
CA ARG A 40 -2.08 5.60 0.72
C ARG A 40 -1.69 4.51 1.69
N PHE A 41 -0.43 4.08 1.68
CA PHE A 41 0.07 3.11 2.65
C PHE A 41 1.59 3.12 2.75
N GLU A 42 2.11 2.60 3.85
CA GLU A 42 3.54 2.37 4.06
C GLU A 42 3.86 0.88 3.89
N VAL A 43 4.94 0.57 3.18
CA VAL A 43 5.49 -0.78 3.05
C VAL A 43 6.84 -0.87 3.74
N SER A 44 6.97 -1.81 4.67
CA SER A 44 8.26 -2.17 5.27
C SER A 44 8.31 -3.67 5.54
N ASN A 45 9.38 -4.34 5.11
CA ASN A 45 9.54 -5.80 5.20
C ASN A 45 8.32 -6.57 4.68
N ASN A 46 7.81 -6.21 3.50
CA ASN A 46 6.64 -6.86 2.88
C ASN A 46 5.33 -6.73 3.68
N ILE A 47 5.30 -5.87 4.71
CA ILE A 47 4.10 -5.57 5.50
C ILE A 47 3.57 -4.22 5.08
N ILE A 48 2.26 -4.16 4.82
CA ILE A 48 1.53 -2.93 4.56
C ILE A 48 0.97 -2.41 5.88
N SER A 49 1.36 -1.19 6.23
CA SER A 49 0.93 -0.51 7.45
C SER A 49 0.38 0.88 7.15
N LYS A 50 -0.36 1.45 8.10
CA LYS A 50 -1.00 2.78 7.98
C LYS A 50 -1.79 2.97 6.68
N GLY A 51 -2.38 1.90 6.15
CA GLY A 51 -3.16 1.95 4.93
C GLY A 51 -4.42 2.78 5.10
N ARG A 52 -4.71 3.65 4.13
CA ARG A 52 -5.91 4.50 4.05
C ARG A 52 -6.46 4.47 2.65
N PHE A 53 -7.73 4.09 2.52
CA PHE A 53 -8.54 4.26 1.32
C PHE A 53 -9.47 5.44 1.58
N ILE A 54 -9.33 6.50 0.81
CA ILE A 54 -10.02 7.78 0.98
C ILE A 54 -10.95 7.96 -0.22
N ARG A 55 -12.21 8.28 0.04
CA ARG A 55 -13.20 8.66 -0.97
C ARG A 55 -13.64 10.10 -0.74
N GLU A 56 -13.52 10.89 -1.78
CA GLU A 56 -13.93 12.29 -1.85
C GLU A 56 -15.04 12.37 -2.90
N ASN A 57 -16.29 12.25 -2.46
CA ASN A 57 -17.45 12.44 -3.33
C ASN A 57 -17.60 13.95 -3.57
N TYR A 58 -17.70 14.37 -4.84
CA TYR A 58 -17.75 15.79 -5.20
C TYR A 58 -19.04 16.49 -4.71
N GLU A 59 -20.04 15.72 -4.30
CA GLU A 59 -21.31 16.20 -3.75
C GLU A 59 -21.38 16.11 -2.22
N GLU A 60 -20.36 15.56 -1.54
CA GLU A 60 -20.32 15.45 -0.07
C GLU A 60 -19.29 16.41 0.53
N ASP A 61 -19.61 16.99 1.69
CA ASP A 61 -18.74 17.97 2.35
C ASP A 61 -17.48 17.37 2.98
N ALA A 62 -17.44 16.05 3.18
CA ALA A 62 -16.36 15.40 3.93
C ALA A 62 -15.88 14.08 3.28
N PRO A 63 -14.56 13.86 3.23
CA PRO A 63 -14.01 12.60 2.75
C PRO A 63 -14.29 11.44 3.71
N ARG A 64 -14.58 10.27 3.14
CA ARG A 64 -14.68 9.02 3.91
C ARG A 64 -13.36 8.27 3.86
N THR A 65 -12.81 7.94 5.02
CA THR A 65 -11.58 7.14 5.13
C THR A 65 -11.88 5.76 5.68
N SER A 66 -11.35 4.72 5.04
CA SER A 66 -11.27 3.36 5.57
C SER A 66 -9.81 2.94 5.76
N ALA A 67 -9.47 2.51 6.97
CA ALA A 67 -8.12 2.05 7.27
C ALA A 67 -7.92 0.59 6.83
N PHE A 68 -6.72 0.24 6.42
CA PHE A 68 -6.36 -1.15 6.07
C PHE A 68 -4.92 -1.50 6.44
N THR A 69 -4.67 -2.79 6.52
CA THR A 69 -3.34 -3.41 6.64
C THR A 69 -3.19 -4.48 5.57
N GLY A 70 -2.03 -5.10 5.49
CA GLY A 70 -1.83 -6.17 4.51
C GLY A 70 -0.40 -6.64 4.38
N SER A 71 -0.15 -7.36 3.30
CA SER A 71 1.18 -7.81 2.91
C SER A 71 1.43 -7.57 1.43
N LYS A 72 2.72 -7.47 1.06
CA LYS A 72 3.17 -7.31 -0.32
C LYS A 72 4.15 -8.43 -0.66
N THR A 73 3.84 -9.21 -1.69
CA THR A 73 4.75 -10.21 -2.27
C THR A 73 4.94 -9.91 -3.74
N GLY A 74 6.13 -9.43 -4.11
CA GLY A 74 6.39 -8.94 -5.46
C GLY A 74 5.47 -7.78 -5.83
N THR A 75 4.62 -7.98 -6.83
CA THR A 75 3.60 -7.02 -7.28
C THR A 75 2.22 -7.25 -6.67
N VAL A 76 2.03 -8.31 -5.88
CA VAL A 76 0.73 -8.68 -5.31
C VAL A 76 0.60 -8.12 -3.90
N LEU A 77 -0.54 -7.47 -3.62
CA LEU A 77 -0.87 -6.92 -2.31
C LEU A 77 -2.11 -7.62 -1.79
N VAL A 78 -2.01 -8.22 -0.61
CA VAL A 78 -3.15 -8.82 0.09
C VAL A 78 -3.60 -7.83 1.15
N ILE A 79 -4.86 -7.38 1.07
CA ILE A 79 -5.40 -6.26 1.84
C ILE A 79 -6.48 -6.74 2.80
N GLU A 80 -6.45 -6.17 4.00
CA GLU A 80 -7.46 -6.35 5.03
C GLU A 80 -7.93 -4.98 5.54
N PHE A 81 -9.21 -4.67 5.32
CA PHE A 81 -9.79 -3.45 5.85
C PHE A 81 -10.16 -3.61 7.31
N LYS A 82 -9.90 -2.58 8.11
CA LYS A 82 -10.42 -2.45 9.47
C LYS A 82 -11.91 -2.10 9.38
N GLY A 83 -12.75 -3.11 9.17
CA GLY A 83 -14.19 -2.99 9.00
C GLY A 83 -14.65 -3.29 7.57
N LYS A 84 -15.76 -2.68 7.16
CA LYS A 84 -16.35 -2.92 5.84
C LYS A 84 -15.47 -2.38 4.72
N THR A 85 -15.29 -3.16 3.67
CA THR A 85 -14.63 -2.73 2.42
C THR A 85 -15.31 -1.47 1.86
N PRO A 86 -14.56 -0.41 1.52
CA PRO A 86 -15.14 0.86 1.06
C PRO A 86 -15.68 0.82 -0.38
N TYR A 87 -15.66 -0.33 -1.03
CA TYR A 87 -16.19 -0.54 -2.37
C TYR A 87 -16.77 -1.94 -2.51
N PRO A 88 -17.68 -2.17 -3.49
CA PRO A 88 -18.18 -3.50 -3.76
C PRO A 88 -17.10 -4.38 -4.36
N THR A 89 -16.91 -5.58 -3.79
CA THR A 89 -15.97 -6.59 -4.28
C THR A 89 -16.69 -7.58 -5.21
N PRO A 90 -15.97 -8.23 -6.14
CA PRO A 90 -16.56 -9.30 -6.95
C PRO A 90 -17.15 -10.40 -6.06
N PRO A 91 -18.26 -11.05 -6.47
CA PRO A 91 -18.86 -12.13 -5.70
C PRO A 91 -17.85 -13.27 -5.49
N LYS A 92 -17.89 -13.92 -4.32
CA LYS A 92 -16.96 -14.99 -3.92
C LYS A 92 -15.49 -14.55 -3.76
N SER A 93 -15.26 -13.26 -3.50
CA SER A 93 -13.93 -12.76 -3.12
C SER A 93 -13.73 -12.93 -1.61
N ASP A 94 -13.13 -14.06 -1.21
CA ASP A 94 -12.80 -14.32 0.20
C ASP A 94 -11.61 -13.46 0.69
N THR A 95 -10.83 -12.89 -0.24
CA THR A 95 -9.65 -12.08 0.05
C THR A 95 -9.56 -10.92 -0.93
N ILE A 96 -9.15 -9.75 -0.43
CA ILE A 96 -8.94 -8.56 -1.27
C ILE A 96 -7.50 -8.59 -1.76
N VAL A 97 -7.34 -8.72 -3.07
CA VAL A 97 -6.03 -8.76 -3.72
C VAL A 97 -5.91 -7.59 -4.69
N TRP A 98 -4.90 -6.75 -4.51
CA TRP A 98 -4.52 -5.70 -5.45
C TRP A 98 -3.22 -6.06 -6.15
N LYS A 99 -2.98 -5.44 -7.31
CA LYS A 99 -1.76 -5.65 -8.09
C LYS A 99 -1.09 -4.34 -8.43
N LEU A 100 0.20 -4.22 -8.14
CA LEU A 100 1.06 -3.17 -8.68
C LEU A 100 1.39 -3.52 -10.13
N GLY A 101 0.76 -2.81 -11.07
CA GLY A 101 1.03 -2.88 -12.50
C GLY A 101 1.97 -1.77 -12.96
N LYS A 102 2.33 -1.80 -14.25
CA LYS A 102 3.17 -0.77 -14.87
C LYS A 102 2.52 0.63 -14.88
N GLN A 103 1.19 0.66 -14.94
CA GLN A 103 0.40 1.90 -15.03
C GLN A 103 -0.05 2.43 -13.66
N GLY A 104 0.21 1.68 -12.58
CA GLY A 104 -0.22 2.02 -11.23
C GLY A 104 -0.79 0.82 -10.46
N LEU A 105 -1.62 1.11 -9.46
CA LEU A 105 -2.26 0.10 -8.63
C LEU A 105 -3.60 -0.34 -9.25
N VAL A 106 -3.77 -1.64 -9.46
CA VAL A 106 -4.97 -2.25 -10.01
C VAL A 106 -5.79 -2.87 -8.89
N VAL A 107 -7.05 -2.46 -8.79
CA VAL A 107 -8.01 -2.90 -7.78
C VAL A 107 -9.22 -3.52 -8.48
N SER A 108 -9.46 -4.82 -8.27
CA SER A 108 -10.65 -5.47 -8.81
C SER A 108 -11.88 -5.10 -7.97
N MET A 109 -12.87 -4.53 -8.65
CA MET A 109 -14.11 -4.01 -8.06
C MET A 109 -15.31 -4.65 -8.73
N TYR A 110 -16.49 -4.45 -8.15
CA TYR A 110 -17.77 -4.89 -8.72
C TYR A 110 -18.69 -3.70 -8.90
N GLY A 111 -19.22 -3.54 -10.10
CA GLY A 111 -20.00 -2.36 -10.45
C GLY A 111 -21.06 -2.67 -11.49
N LYS A 112 -22.06 -1.79 -11.57
CA LYS A 112 -23.09 -1.84 -12.57
C LYS A 112 -22.62 -1.09 -13.83
N ASN A 113 -22.61 -1.78 -14.96
CA ASN A 113 -22.47 -1.12 -16.26
C ASN A 113 -23.80 -0.42 -16.58
N TYR A 114 -23.77 0.89 -16.83
CA TYR A 114 -24.98 1.70 -17.02
C TYR A 114 -25.62 1.52 -18.41
N GLU A 115 -24.87 1.07 -19.41
CA GLU A 115 -25.39 0.80 -20.76
C GLU A 115 -26.17 -0.52 -20.80
N THR A 116 -25.62 -1.56 -20.18
CA THR A 116 -26.19 -2.92 -20.20
C THR A 116 -27.03 -3.24 -18.96
N ASN A 117 -27.01 -2.38 -17.94
CA ASN A 117 -27.61 -2.59 -16.61
C ASN A 117 -27.13 -3.85 -15.87
N LYS A 118 -26.06 -4.51 -16.34
CA LYS A 118 -25.51 -5.72 -15.73
C LYS A 118 -24.42 -5.38 -14.72
N TRP A 119 -24.33 -6.18 -13.67
CA TRP A 119 -23.23 -6.13 -12.72
C TRP A 119 -22.10 -7.03 -13.21
N SER A 120 -20.88 -6.53 -13.15
CA SER A 120 -19.68 -7.29 -13.53
C SER A 120 -18.48 -6.85 -12.72
N ALA A 121 -17.51 -7.76 -12.60
CA ALA A 121 -16.20 -7.41 -12.11
C ALA A 121 -15.50 -6.52 -13.14
N TYR A 122 -14.73 -5.55 -12.66
CA TYR A 122 -13.87 -4.71 -13.49
C TYR A 122 -12.62 -4.32 -12.70
N ASP A 123 -11.55 -3.99 -13.41
CA ASP A 123 -10.30 -3.54 -12.82
C ASP A 123 -10.24 -2.01 -12.84
N ALA A 124 -10.26 -1.41 -11.66
CA ALA A 124 -10.02 0.02 -11.49
C ALA A 124 -8.51 0.28 -11.41
N VAL A 125 -8.02 1.18 -12.25
CA VAL A 125 -6.61 1.59 -12.28
C VAL A 125 -6.44 2.90 -11.51
N PHE A 126 -5.58 2.87 -10.50
CA PHE A 126 -5.17 4.04 -9.74
C PHE A 126 -3.74 4.41 -10.14
N THR A 127 -3.53 5.63 -10.60
CA THR A 127 -2.21 6.13 -11.00
C THR A 127 -1.46 6.63 -9.78
N ALA A 128 -0.12 6.64 -9.84
CA ALA A 128 0.67 7.19 -8.74
C ALA A 128 0.30 8.67 -8.51
N CYS A 129 0.15 9.06 -7.24
CA CYS A 129 -0.06 10.46 -6.90
C CYS A 129 1.12 11.29 -7.38
N LYS A 130 0.86 12.52 -7.85
CA LYS A 130 1.93 13.49 -8.06
C LYS A 130 2.56 13.78 -6.70
N THR A 131 3.89 13.70 -6.61
CA THR A 131 4.64 14.36 -5.54
C THR A 131 4.41 15.86 -5.70
N GLU A 132 3.75 16.46 -4.71
CA GLU A 132 3.78 17.92 -4.52
C GLU A 132 5.15 18.37 -4.03
#